data_AF-A0AAE1L2J5-F1
#
_entry.id   AF-A0AAE1L2J5-F1
#
_cell.length_a   1.000
_cell.length_b   1.000
_cell.length_c   1.000
_cell.angle_alpha   90.00
_cell.angle_beta   90.00
_cell.angle_gamma   90.00
#
_symmetry.space_group_name_H-M   'P 1'
#
loop_
_entity.id
_entity.type
_entity.pdbx_description
1 polymer ?
#
loop_
_entity_poly.entity_id
_entity_poly.type
_entity_poly.pdbx_seq_one_letter_code
_entity_poly.pdbx_strand_id
1 'polypeptide(L)'
;MRVRHSKSGEVQQFADYLLSVGEGREKDEDECITLPDDMLLPIDSTINDLCSFIYPASSAVSADISDISHLAGRGILAPLNKDVEEINKHMVQKLLGEERVYTSVDTVTNPDIAAQYQLEDHHCHRLSGFPDHVLRLKLGAHVNVIRNLYPSMICNGTKLLIIRLNSNSIQGKTIEGRYAGEIYYIPRIVFITQDDSHGVPFKQLQFPLRLAYEFTINKSQGNTLDIVGGCLRNPVFTHDQLYILLSRATSRSNIKVLTTRNNTTRNVVYEEVFHMRKRNQSSDFINVIWLLTSAVLPMSWTGKNARQAEFISSMVQLQLCPISSMVSRW
;
A
#
# COMPACT_ATOMS: atom_id res chain seq x y z
N MET A 1 8.31 15.28 -8.64
CA MET A 1 9.64 14.68 -8.86
C MET A 1 10.50 15.02 -7.65
N ARG A 2 10.83 14.06 -6.78
CA ARG A 2 11.78 14.26 -5.67
C ARG A 2 13.04 13.46 -5.95
N VAL A 3 13.68 13.85 -7.04
CA VAL A 3 15.10 13.61 -7.21
C VAL A 3 15.77 14.77 -6.48
N ARG A 4 16.38 14.50 -5.31
CA ARG A 4 17.25 15.51 -4.69
C ARG A 4 18.31 15.86 -5.73
N HIS A 5 18.65 17.15 -5.89
CA HIS A 5 19.80 17.58 -6.68
C HIS A 5 21.10 17.02 -6.06
N SER A 6 21.35 15.71 -6.16
CA SER A 6 22.70 15.17 -6.11
C SER A 6 23.26 15.37 -7.50
N LYS A 7 24.42 16.02 -7.57
CA LYS A 7 25.17 16.28 -8.81
C LYS A 7 25.78 14.96 -9.36
N SER A 8 24.97 13.94 -9.60
CA SER A 8 25.38 12.63 -10.12
C SER A 8 24.56 12.32 -11.38
N GLY A 9 25.23 12.09 -12.52
CA GLY A 9 24.56 11.82 -13.80
C GLY A 9 23.54 10.68 -13.76
N GLU A 10 23.76 9.65 -12.93
CA GLU A 10 22.87 8.50 -12.78
C GLU A 10 21.47 8.88 -12.26
N VAL A 11 21.43 9.83 -11.34
CA VAL A 11 20.20 10.27 -10.70
C VAL A 11 19.33 11.07 -11.68
N GLN A 12 19.96 11.88 -12.54
CA GLN A 12 19.28 12.58 -13.63
C GLN A 12 18.79 11.59 -14.71
N GLN A 13 19.62 10.62 -15.10
CA GLN A 13 19.24 9.58 -16.06
C GLN A 13 18.03 8.78 -15.58
N PHE A 14 18.01 8.41 -14.29
CA PHE A 14 16.86 7.72 -13.70
C PHE A 14 15.61 8.62 -13.69
N ALA A 15 15.78 9.91 -13.39
CA ALA A 15 14.71 10.89 -13.45
C ALA A 15 14.09 11.00 -14.86
N ASP A 16 14.92 11.08 -15.89
CA ASP A 16 14.51 11.18 -17.28
C ASP A 16 13.82 9.88 -17.75
N TYR A 17 14.33 8.72 -17.29
CA TYR A 17 13.67 7.43 -17.49
C TYR A 17 12.29 7.37 -16.84
N LEU A 18 12.14 7.82 -15.59
CA LEU A 18 10.83 7.88 -14.94
C LEU A 18 9.84 8.78 -15.69
N LEU A 19 10.32 9.91 -16.23
CA LEU A 19 9.50 10.78 -17.07
C LEU A 19 9.05 10.06 -18.35
N SER A 20 9.95 9.35 -19.03
CA SER A 20 9.60 8.61 -20.25
C SER A 20 8.59 7.50 -20.00
N VAL A 21 8.67 6.81 -18.86
CA VAL A 21 7.65 5.85 -18.39
C VAL A 21 6.31 6.56 -18.17
N GLY A 22 6.32 7.67 -17.41
CA GLY A 22 5.10 8.37 -17.02
C GLY A 22 4.32 8.96 -18.19
N GLU A 23 5.01 9.46 -19.23
CA GLU A 23 4.36 9.99 -20.43
C GLU A 23 4.40 9.04 -21.64
N GLY A 24 4.72 7.76 -21.39
CA GLY A 24 4.46 6.66 -22.33
C GLY A 24 5.35 6.63 -23.58
N ARG A 25 6.51 7.28 -23.59
CA ARG A 25 7.36 7.39 -24.80
C ARG A 25 8.08 6.09 -25.20
N GLU A 26 8.30 5.20 -24.25
CA GLU A 26 9.10 3.97 -24.43
C GLU A 26 8.22 2.72 -24.61
N LYS A 27 6.95 2.90 -25.02
CA LYS A 27 6.01 1.79 -25.25
C LYS A 27 6.29 1.13 -26.61
N ASP A 28 6.26 -0.20 -26.65
CA ASP A 28 6.19 -0.98 -27.89
C ASP A 28 4.75 -1.02 -28.46
N GLU A 29 4.56 -1.74 -29.57
CA GLU A 29 3.27 -1.91 -30.24
C GLU A 29 2.20 -2.59 -29.35
N ASP A 30 2.62 -3.32 -28.32
CA ASP A 30 1.77 -4.05 -27.38
C ASP A 30 1.51 -3.27 -26.07
N GLU A 31 1.80 -1.96 -26.06
CA GLU A 31 1.74 -1.08 -24.88
C GLU A 31 2.62 -1.57 -23.72
N CYS A 32 3.69 -2.31 -24.03
CA CYS A 32 4.65 -2.81 -23.06
C CYS A 32 5.94 -1.99 -23.10
N ILE A 33 6.68 -2.01 -21.99
CA ILE A 33 8.00 -1.41 -21.86
C ILE A 33 8.99 -2.47 -21.39
N THR A 34 10.21 -2.39 -21.89
CA THR A 34 11.33 -3.18 -21.38
C THR A 34 11.95 -2.48 -20.17
N LEU A 35 12.00 -3.17 -19.04
CA LEU A 35 12.64 -2.67 -17.82
C LEU A 35 14.16 -2.87 -17.91
N PRO A 36 14.97 -1.93 -17.40
CA PRO A 36 16.42 -2.10 -17.29
C PRO A 36 16.81 -3.37 -16.50
N ASP A 37 17.81 -4.10 -17.00
CA ASP A 37 18.25 -5.37 -16.40
C ASP A 37 18.67 -5.25 -14.94
N ASP A 38 19.22 -4.09 -14.54
CA ASP A 38 19.64 -3.85 -13.16
C ASP A 38 18.47 -3.65 -12.19
N MET A 39 17.27 -3.37 -12.69
CA MET A 39 16.04 -3.31 -11.89
C MET A 39 15.34 -4.66 -11.81
N LEU A 40 15.73 -5.62 -12.63
CA LEU A 40 15.10 -6.94 -12.66
C LEU A 40 15.75 -7.88 -11.64
N LEU A 41 14.94 -8.81 -11.15
CA LEU A 41 15.45 -10.05 -10.58
C LEU A 41 15.77 -11.03 -11.71
N PRO A 42 16.69 -11.99 -11.49
CA PRO A 42 16.94 -13.08 -12.44
C PRO A 42 15.64 -13.77 -12.89
N ILE A 43 15.58 -14.25 -14.14
CA ILE A 43 14.36 -14.78 -14.77
C ILE A 43 13.69 -15.89 -13.95
N ASP A 44 14.48 -16.76 -13.30
CA ASP A 44 13.99 -17.88 -12.48
C ASP A 44 13.70 -17.50 -11.01
N SER A 45 13.69 -16.20 -10.70
CA SER A 45 13.44 -15.72 -9.34
C SER A 45 11.99 -15.93 -8.94
N THR A 46 11.81 -16.14 -7.65
CA THR A 46 10.52 -16.37 -7.02
C THR A 46 10.12 -15.17 -6.15
N ILE A 47 8.89 -15.20 -5.60
CA ILE A 47 8.49 -14.29 -4.52
C ILE A 47 9.50 -14.33 -3.37
N ASN A 48 10.04 -15.51 -3.06
CA ASN A 48 10.97 -15.67 -1.96
C ASN A 48 12.25 -14.85 -2.16
N ASP A 49 12.72 -14.73 -3.40
CA ASP A 49 13.92 -13.96 -3.75
C ASP A 49 13.64 -12.46 -3.66
N LEU A 50 12.49 -12.01 -4.14
CA LEU A 50 12.02 -10.63 -3.97
C LEU A 50 11.92 -10.26 -2.48
N CYS A 51 11.27 -11.12 -1.70
CA CYS A 51 11.13 -10.95 -0.26
C CYS A 51 12.48 -10.91 0.44
N SER A 52 13.44 -11.76 0.05
CA SER A 52 14.76 -11.82 0.67
C SER A 52 15.65 -10.63 0.28
N PHE A 53 15.44 -10.04 -0.90
CA PHE A 53 16.07 -8.78 -1.28
C PHE A 53 15.56 -7.61 -0.43
N ILE A 54 14.24 -7.49 -0.28
CA ILE A 54 13.62 -6.39 0.47
C ILE A 54 13.80 -6.56 1.98
N TYR A 55 13.66 -7.77 2.50
CA TYR A 55 13.79 -8.11 3.91
C TYR A 55 14.81 -9.26 4.09
N PRO A 56 16.12 -8.97 4.05
CA PRO A 56 17.17 -9.98 4.21
C PRO A 56 17.08 -10.73 5.53
N ALA A 57 17.57 -11.97 5.60
CA ALA A 57 17.50 -12.76 6.84
C ALA A 57 18.18 -12.07 8.05
N SER A 58 19.20 -11.25 7.82
CA SER A 58 19.82 -10.40 8.85
C SER A 58 18.83 -9.42 9.50
N SER A 59 17.80 -9.00 8.75
CA SER A 59 16.72 -8.13 9.24
C SER A 59 15.63 -8.86 10.02
N ALA A 60 15.59 -10.19 9.93
CA ALA A 60 14.64 -11.03 10.65
C ALA A 60 15.20 -11.63 11.95
N VAL A 61 16.54 -11.57 12.16
CA VAL A 61 17.25 -12.42 13.15
C VAL A 61 17.92 -11.66 14.28
N SER A 62 18.05 -10.32 14.27
CA SER A 62 18.62 -9.65 15.45
C SER A 62 17.60 -9.59 16.59
N ALA A 63 17.77 -10.52 17.53
CA ALA A 63 17.24 -10.44 18.89
C ALA A 63 17.63 -9.13 19.60
N ASP A 64 18.57 -8.37 19.04
CA ASP A 64 18.76 -6.96 19.32
C ASP A 64 17.62 -6.14 18.71
N ILE A 65 16.51 -6.11 19.46
CA ILE A 65 15.40 -5.15 19.33
C ILE A 65 15.92 -3.70 19.41
N SER A 66 17.19 -3.46 19.78
CA SER A 66 17.79 -2.14 19.99
C SER A 66 17.81 -1.29 18.73
N ASP A 67 18.21 -1.83 17.57
CA ASP A 67 18.24 -1.09 16.29
C ASP A 67 17.39 -1.77 15.20
N ILE A 68 16.25 -1.14 14.91
CA ILE A 68 15.31 -1.56 13.86
C ILE A 68 15.26 -0.57 12.70
N SER A 69 16.16 0.43 12.66
CA SER A 69 16.15 1.49 11.64
C SER A 69 16.35 0.93 10.23
N HIS A 70 17.02 -0.20 10.10
CA HIS A 70 17.22 -0.89 8.83
C HIS A 70 15.91 -1.42 8.20
N LEU A 71 14.81 -1.54 8.96
CA LEU A 71 13.50 -1.97 8.47
C LEU A 71 12.66 -0.84 7.86
N ALA A 72 13.02 0.42 8.16
CA ALA A 72 12.32 1.60 7.67
C ALA A 72 12.44 1.74 6.14
N GLY A 73 11.45 2.37 5.52
CA GLY A 73 11.49 2.68 4.08
C GLY A 73 11.46 1.46 3.14
N ARG A 74 11.26 0.24 3.64
CA ARG A 74 11.15 -0.96 2.81
C ARG A 74 9.70 -1.29 2.49
N GLY A 75 9.44 -1.81 1.30
CA GLY A 75 8.11 -2.25 0.92
C GLY A 75 8.09 -3.04 -0.38
N ILE A 76 7.18 -3.99 -0.45
CA ILE A 76 6.82 -4.68 -1.69
C ILE A 76 5.52 -4.05 -2.21
N LEU A 77 5.40 -3.93 -3.53
CA LEU A 77 4.28 -3.33 -4.24
C LEU A 77 3.74 -4.29 -5.30
N ALA A 78 2.44 -4.54 -5.27
CA ALA A 78 1.73 -5.28 -6.32
C ALA A 78 0.52 -4.49 -6.86
N PRO A 79 0.09 -4.78 -8.10
CA PRO A 79 -1.13 -4.18 -8.65
C PRO A 79 -2.40 -4.72 -7.97
N LEU A 80 -2.46 -6.02 -7.63
CA LEU A 80 -3.67 -6.68 -7.15
C LEU A 80 -3.62 -6.98 -5.65
N ASN A 81 -4.76 -6.83 -4.96
CA ASN A 81 -4.86 -7.18 -3.53
C ASN A 81 -4.60 -8.68 -3.25
N LYS A 82 -4.89 -9.56 -4.23
CA LYS A 82 -4.64 -11.01 -4.09
C LYS A 82 -3.15 -11.32 -3.92
N ASP A 83 -2.29 -10.67 -4.71
CA ASP A 83 -0.83 -10.81 -4.59
C ASP A 83 -0.36 -10.27 -3.24
N VAL A 84 -0.87 -9.09 -2.84
CA VAL A 84 -0.62 -8.47 -1.53
C VAL A 84 -0.90 -9.42 -0.37
N GLU A 85 -2.01 -10.15 -0.43
CA GLU A 85 -2.38 -11.12 0.60
C GLU A 85 -1.47 -12.35 0.59
N GLU A 86 -1.16 -12.89 -0.58
CA GLU A 86 -0.29 -14.05 -0.76
C GLU A 86 1.10 -13.81 -0.17
N ILE A 87 1.74 -12.68 -0.51
CA ILE A 87 3.09 -12.34 -0.04
C ILE A 87 3.08 -11.98 1.44
N ASN A 88 2.10 -11.20 1.93
CA ASN A 88 2.01 -10.90 3.36
C ASN A 88 1.89 -12.20 4.18
N LYS A 89 1.09 -13.17 3.73
CA LYS A 89 0.98 -14.49 4.37
C LYS A 89 2.30 -15.26 4.28
N HIS A 90 2.93 -15.28 3.12
CA HIS A 90 4.23 -15.93 2.90
C HIS A 90 5.31 -15.36 3.84
N MET A 91 5.35 -14.04 4.02
CA MET A 91 6.30 -13.37 4.90
C MET A 91 6.14 -13.79 6.36
N VAL A 92 4.91 -13.87 6.87
CA VAL A 92 4.67 -14.33 8.24
C VAL A 92 5.05 -15.80 8.41
N GLN A 93 4.80 -16.64 7.41
CA GLN A 93 5.17 -18.06 7.47
C GLN A 93 6.69 -18.25 7.58
N LYS A 94 7.48 -17.40 6.91
CA LYS A 94 8.95 -17.42 6.98
C LYS A 94 9.54 -16.99 8.32
N LEU A 95 8.79 -16.25 9.15
CA LEU A 95 9.25 -15.86 10.47
C LEU A 95 9.41 -17.09 11.37
N LEU A 96 10.48 -17.08 12.16
CA LEU A 96 10.71 -18.09 13.20
C LEU A 96 9.72 -17.90 14.35
N GLY A 97 9.51 -18.97 15.12
CA GLY A 97 8.63 -18.97 16.29
C GLY A 97 7.18 -19.37 15.98
N GLU A 98 6.40 -19.44 17.05
CA GLU A 98 5.02 -19.93 17.03
C GLU A 98 4.05 -18.90 16.45
N GLU A 99 3.16 -19.37 15.58
CA GLU A 99 2.04 -18.55 15.08
C GLU A 99 0.99 -18.41 16.18
N ARG A 100 0.59 -17.16 16.44
CA ARG A 100 -0.58 -16.86 17.25
C ARG A 100 -1.72 -16.35 16.38
N VAL A 101 -2.89 -16.94 16.60
CA VAL A 101 -4.12 -16.62 15.86
C VAL A 101 -5.06 -15.83 16.74
N TYR A 102 -5.53 -14.69 16.25
CA TYR A 102 -6.54 -13.87 16.91
C TYR A 102 -7.80 -13.82 16.05
N THR A 103 -8.83 -14.52 16.50
CA THR A 103 -10.16 -14.46 15.89
C THR A 103 -10.92 -13.25 16.43
N SER A 104 -11.63 -12.53 15.56
CA SER A 104 -12.49 -11.42 15.96
C SER A 104 -13.76 -11.92 16.65
N VAL A 105 -14.39 -11.04 17.41
CA VAL A 105 -15.72 -11.29 17.98
C VAL A 105 -16.69 -10.34 17.30
N ASP A 106 -17.59 -10.91 16.49
CA ASP A 106 -18.49 -10.15 15.64
C ASP A 106 -19.91 -10.23 16.22
N THR A 107 -20.66 -9.13 16.16
CA THR A 107 -21.98 -9.02 16.79
C THR A 107 -22.88 -8.13 15.94
N VAL A 108 -24.02 -8.67 15.50
CA VAL A 108 -25.04 -7.91 14.77
C VAL A 108 -25.59 -6.79 15.67
N THR A 109 -25.73 -5.58 15.12
CA THR A 109 -26.19 -4.44 15.93
C THR A 109 -27.69 -4.45 16.19
N ASN A 110 -28.48 -5.02 15.26
CA ASN A 110 -29.93 -5.10 15.39
C ASN A 110 -30.35 -6.43 16.04
N PRO A 111 -30.86 -6.42 17.28
CA PRO A 111 -31.22 -7.63 18.01
C PRO A 111 -32.37 -8.41 17.35
N ASP A 112 -33.26 -7.74 16.61
CA ASP A 112 -34.44 -8.37 16.00
C ASP A 112 -34.07 -9.36 14.89
N ILE A 113 -32.94 -9.12 14.22
CA ILE A 113 -32.41 -9.97 13.14
C ILE A 113 -31.18 -10.77 13.57
N ALA A 114 -30.60 -10.49 14.75
CA ALA A 114 -29.37 -11.13 15.23
C ALA A 114 -29.48 -12.66 15.33
N ALA A 115 -30.67 -13.16 15.72
CA ALA A 115 -30.92 -14.61 15.82
C ALA A 115 -31.08 -15.31 14.45
N GLN A 116 -31.36 -14.56 13.39
CA GLN A 116 -31.63 -15.08 12.05
C GLN A 116 -30.41 -14.95 11.12
N TYR A 117 -29.40 -14.17 11.53
CA TYR A 117 -28.26 -13.84 10.69
C TYR A 117 -27.04 -14.69 11.03
N GLN A 118 -26.51 -15.43 10.05
CA GLN A 118 -25.26 -16.18 10.19
C GLN A 118 -24.09 -15.30 9.77
N LEU A 119 -23.25 -14.90 10.73
CA LEU A 119 -22.07 -14.05 10.49
C LEU A 119 -20.97 -14.74 9.64
N GLU A 120 -21.07 -16.05 9.44
CA GLU A 120 -20.08 -16.85 8.70
C GLU A 120 -19.92 -16.40 7.23
N ASP A 121 -21.00 -15.92 6.59
CA ASP A 121 -20.98 -15.41 5.22
C ASP A 121 -20.19 -14.10 5.08
N HIS A 122 -20.11 -13.29 6.15
CA HIS A 122 -19.32 -12.06 6.20
C HIS A 122 -17.84 -12.32 6.45
N HIS A 123 -17.49 -13.40 7.16
CA HIS A 123 -16.09 -13.75 7.42
C HIS A 123 -15.31 -14.08 6.13
N CYS A 124 -16.01 -14.37 5.03
CA CYS A 124 -15.43 -14.58 3.70
C CYS A 124 -15.06 -13.29 2.95
N HIS A 125 -15.62 -12.13 3.33
CA HIS A 125 -15.48 -10.87 2.59
C HIS A 125 -14.74 -9.82 3.42
N ARG A 126 -13.51 -9.47 3.03
CA ARG A 126 -12.76 -8.36 3.66
C ARG A 126 -13.49 -7.03 3.46
N LEU A 127 -14.03 -6.46 4.54
CA LEU A 127 -14.60 -5.11 4.49
C LEU A 127 -13.50 -4.05 4.47
N SER A 128 -13.68 -3.03 3.63
CA SER A 128 -12.77 -1.91 3.57
C SER A 128 -12.71 -1.21 4.93
N GLY A 129 -11.49 -0.96 5.41
CA GLY A 129 -11.27 -0.34 6.72
C GLY A 129 -11.48 -1.26 7.95
N PHE A 130 -11.79 -2.54 7.81
CA PHE A 130 -11.89 -3.50 8.93
C PHE A 130 -10.68 -4.44 9.01
N PRO A 131 -10.22 -4.83 10.20
CA PRO A 131 -9.20 -5.87 10.31
C PRO A 131 -9.74 -7.22 9.80
N ASP A 132 -8.84 -8.18 9.60
CA ASP A 132 -9.26 -9.52 9.19
C ASP A 132 -9.93 -10.25 10.36
N HIS A 133 -10.96 -11.06 10.06
CA HIS A 133 -11.61 -11.92 11.07
C HIS A 133 -10.58 -12.82 11.75
N VAL A 134 -9.66 -13.40 10.97
CA VAL A 134 -8.55 -14.23 11.47
C VAL A 134 -7.23 -13.50 11.27
N LEU A 135 -6.70 -12.90 12.33
CA LEU A 135 -5.39 -12.23 12.32
C LEU A 135 -4.30 -13.21 12.80
N ARG A 136 -3.42 -13.63 11.89
CA ARG A 136 -2.29 -14.53 12.17
C ARG A 136 -1.00 -13.75 12.29
N LEU A 137 -0.29 -13.89 13.41
CA LEU A 137 0.94 -13.14 13.70
C LEU A 137 2.01 -14.02 14.31
N LYS A 138 3.27 -13.65 14.10
CA LYS A 138 4.46 -14.16 14.78
C LYS A 138 5.28 -13.01 15.36
N LEU A 139 6.19 -13.31 16.29
CA LEU A 139 7.19 -12.35 16.73
C LEU A 139 8.03 -11.89 15.53
N GLY A 140 8.38 -10.61 15.48
CA GLY A 140 9.06 -10.00 14.33
C GLY A 140 8.15 -9.66 13.15
N ALA A 141 6.83 -9.90 13.24
CA ALA A 141 5.92 -9.53 12.16
C ALA A 141 5.83 -8.01 11.98
N HIS A 142 5.78 -7.54 10.72
CA HIS A 142 5.51 -6.14 10.40
C HIS A 142 4.02 -5.92 10.21
N VAL A 143 3.48 -4.93 10.92
CA VAL A 143 2.05 -4.59 10.85
C VAL A 143 1.84 -3.08 10.72
N ASN A 144 0.75 -2.70 10.07
CA ASN A 144 0.23 -1.35 10.01
C ASN A 144 -0.95 -1.24 10.97
N VAL A 145 -0.97 -0.16 11.73
CA VAL A 145 -2.13 0.24 12.50
C VAL A 145 -3.18 0.81 11.54
N ILE A 146 -4.44 0.39 11.66
CA ILE A 146 -5.52 0.81 10.75
C ILE A 146 -6.52 1.79 11.38
N ARG A 147 -6.27 2.24 12.61
CA ARG A 147 -7.10 3.22 13.35
C ARG A 147 -6.26 4.16 14.19
N ASN A 148 -6.81 5.33 14.47
CA ASN A 148 -6.18 6.27 15.38
C ASN A 148 -6.41 5.82 16.83
N LEU A 149 -5.34 5.43 17.52
CA LEU A 149 -5.40 4.99 18.93
C LEU A 149 -4.94 6.10 19.86
N TYR A 150 -3.78 6.68 19.55
CA TYR A 150 -3.18 7.76 20.31
C TYR A 150 -2.88 8.89 19.33
N PRO A 151 -3.68 9.98 19.32
CA PRO A 151 -3.47 11.09 18.42
C PRO A 151 -2.01 11.57 18.48
N SER A 152 -1.39 11.71 17.31
CA SER A 152 0.03 12.04 17.09
C SER A 152 1.05 10.90 17.23
N MET A 153 0.80 9.85 18.01
CA MET A 153 1.79 8.78 18.27
C MET A 153 1.50 7.51 17.47
N ILE A 154 0.30 6.94 17.65
CA ILE A 154 -0.15 5.70 17.01
C ILE A 154 -1.44 5.98 16.26
N CYS A 155 -1.30 6.14 14.95
CA CYS A 155 -2.37 6.49 14.04
C CYS A 155 -2.49 5.49 12.89
N ASN A 156 -3.52 5.67 12.05
CA ASN A 156 -3.66 4.91 10.83
C ASN A 156 -2.41 5.08 9.95
N GLY A 157 -1.80 3.96 9.54
CA GLY A 157 -0.57 3.91 8.76
C GLY A 157 0.71 3.77 9.58
N THR A 158 0.66 3.85 10.93
CA THR A 158 1.85 3.62 11.75
C THR A 158 2.32 2.16 11.61
N LYS A 159 3.57 1.97 11.17
CA LYS A 159 4.23 0.67 11.07
C LYS A 159 4.83 0.23 12.40
N LEU A 160 4.52 -1.00 12.81
CA LEU A 160 5.01 -1.63 14.03
C LEU A 160 5.70 -2.96 13.71
N LEU A 161 6.78 -3.24 14.42
CA LEU A 161 7.38 -4.56 14.57
C LEU A 161 6.77 -5.24 15.80
N ILE A 162 6.22 -6.44 15.64
CA ILE A 162 5.65 -7.21 16.75
C ILE A 162 6.77 -7.73 17.67
N ILE A 163 6.78 -7.29 18.92
CA ILE A 163 7.77 -7.72 19.93
C ILE A 163 7.19 -8.68 20.98
N ARG A 164 5.87 -8.65 21.21
CA ARG A 164 5.19 -9.57 22.11
C ARG A 164 3.73 -9.77 21.74
N LEU A 165 3.26 -11.01 21.88
CA LEU A 165 1.91 -11.45 21.54
C LEU A 165 1.22 -12.02 22.78
N ASN A 166 0.38 -11.22 23.46
CA ASN A 166 -0.42 -11.65 24.62
C ASN A 166 -1.88 -11.89 24.22
N SER A 167 -2.66 -12.53 25.09
CA SER A 167 -4.07 -12.86 24.78
C SER A 167 -4.93 -11.61 24.48
N ASN A 168 -4.73 -10.52 25.24
CA ASN A 168 -5.57 -9.33 25.18
C ASN A 168 -4.82 -8.06 24.75
N SER A 169 -3.52 -8.15 24.48
CA SER A 169 -2.71 -7.02 24.05
C SER A 169 -1.54 -7.48 23.18
N ILE A 170 -1.19 -6.66 22.19
CA ILE A 170 -0.03 -6.89 21.34
C ILE A 170 0.96 -5.75 21.59
N GLN A 171 2.22 -6.08 21.87
CA GLN A 171 3.26 -5.07 21.95
C GLN A 171 3.90 -4.89 20.58
N GLY A 172 3.95 -3.66 20.11
CA GLY A 172 4.59 -3.28 18.86
C GLY A 172 5.62 -2.17 19.08
N LYS A 173 6.76 -2.28 18.42
CA LYS A 173 7.80 -1.24 18.38
C LYS A 173 7.68 -0.49 17.05
N THR A 174 7.59 0.83 17.08
CA THR A 174 7.45 1.69 15.90
C THR A 174 8.69 1.62 15.01
N ILE A 175 8.51 1.29 13.74
CA ILE A 175 9.62 1.08 12.80
C ILE A 175 10.20 2.41 12.30
N GLU A 176 9.35 3.38 11.99
CA GLU A 176 9.74 4.62 11.32
C GLU A 176 8.96 5.84 11.84
N GLY A 177 9.42 7.03 11.47
CA GLY A 177 8.79 8.31 11.82
C GLY A 177 9.30 8.91 13.14
N ARG A 178 8.59 9.95 13.61
CA ARG A 178 8.99 10.75 14.78
C ARG A 178 9.19 9.94 16.06
N TYR A 179 8.43 8.86 16.20
CA TYR A 179 8.45 7.99 17.38
C TYR A 179 9.16 6.68 17.08
N ALA A 180 10.02 6.60 16.07
CA ALA A 180 10.72 5.35 15.75
C ALA A 180 11.47 4.81 16.98
N GLY A 181 11.33 3.51 17.24
CA GLY A 181 11.94 2.83 18.37
C GLY A 181 11.09 2.76 19.64
N GLU A 182 10.02 3.54 19.73
CA GLU A 182 9.10 3.54 20.88
C GLU A 182 8.23 2.27 20.90
N ILE A 183 7.86 1.83 22.11
CA ILE A 183 7.08 0.61 22.32
C ILE A 183 5.67 0.95 22.80
N TYR A 184 4.67 0.34 22.17
CA TYR A 184 3.26 0.56 22.49
C TYR A 184 2.51 -0.75 22.67
N TYR A 185 1.47 -0.70 23.51
CA TYR A 185 0.52 -1.78 23.68
C TYR A 185 -0.72 -1.47 22.83
N ILE A 186 -1.05 -2.40 21.94
CA ILE A 186 -2.20 -2.31 21.05
C ILE A 186 -3.31 -3.19 21.64
N PRO A 187 -4.42 -2.60 22.11
CA PRO A 187 -5.59 -3.35 22.53
C PRO A 187 -6.49 -3.73 21.35
N ARG A 188 -7.42 -4.66 21.58
CA ARG A 188 -8.56 -4.83 20.69
C ARG A 188 -9.49 -3.63 20.79
N ILE A 189 -10.08 -3.22 19.67
CA ILE A 189 -11.07 -2.15 19.62
C ILE A 189 -12.30 -2.61 18.84
N VAL A 190 -13.42 -1.92 19.04
CA VAL A 190 -14.66 -2.18 18.31
C VAL A 190 -14.66 -1.39 17.00
N PHE A 191 -14.88 -2.10 15.90
CA PHE A 191 -15.18 -1.56 14.58
C PHE A 191 -16.68 -1.68 14.35
N ILE A 192 -17.31 -0.66 13.75
CA ILE A 192 -18.75 -0.63 13.51
C ILE A 192 -18.98 -0.32 12.04
N THR A 193 -19.81 -1.10 11.36
CA THR A 193 -20.19 -0.82 9.98
C THR A 193 -21.10 0.41 9.95
N GLN A 194 -20.77 1.37 9.10
CA GLN A 194 -21.65 2.51 8.83
C GLN A 194 -22.56 2.11 7.67
N ASP A 195 -23.87 2.08 7.93
CA ASP A 195 -24.96 1.79 7.00
C ASP A 195 -25.17 0.33 6.56
N ASP A 196 -26.36 0.06 6.02
CA ASP A 196 -26.80 -1.23 5.46
C ASP A 196 -26.11 -1.56 4.11
N SER A 197 -25.18 -0.72 3.67
CA SER A 197 -24.44 -0.82 2.40
C SER A 197 -23.66 -2.13 2.24
N HIS A 198 -23.38 -2.82 3.34
CA HIS A 198 -22.66 -4.09 3.41
C HIS A 198 -23.53 -5.25 3.91
N GLY A 199 -24.86 -5.10 3.80
CA GLY A 199 -25.82 -6.02 4.37
C GLY A 199 -26.17 -5.61 5.80
N VAL A 200 -26.20 -6.57 6.71
CA VAL A 200 -26.60 -6.33 8.10
C VAL A 200 -25.52 -5.59 8.87
N PRO A 201 -25.84 -4.45 9.54
CA PRO A 201 -24.85 -3.76 10.33
C PRO A 201 -24.38 -4.59 11.53
N PHE A 202 -23.07 -4.56 11.78
CA PHE A 202 -22.44 -5.31 12.86
C PHE A 202 -21.28 -4.56 13.50
N LYS A 203 -20.88 -5.06 14.66
CA LYS A 203 -19.70 -4.66 15.43
C LYS A 203 -18.67 -5.78 15.36
N GLN A 204 -17.40 -5.45 15.17
CA GLN A 204 -16.29 -6.38 15.20
C GLN A 204 -15.27 -5.95 16.24
N LEU A 205 -15.00 -6.81 17.23
CA LEU A 205 -13.95 -6.60 18.23
C LEU A 205 -12.67 -7.31 17.81
N GLN A 206 -11.66 -6.54 17.41
CA GLN A 206 -10.39 -7.07 16.91
C GLN A 206 -9.24 -6.09 17.12
N PHE A 207 -8.00 -6.57 17.03
CA PHE A 207 -6.84 -5.70 16.98
C PHE A 207 -6.85 -4.83 15.71
N PRO A 208 -6.57 -3.52 15.82
CA PRO A 208 -6.54 -2.59 14.70
C PRO A 208 -5.23 -2.72 13.90
N LEU A 209 -4.89 -3.93 13.50
CA LEU A 209 -3.63 -4.26 12.82
C LEU A 209 -3.89 -5.00 11.51
N ARG A 210 -3.03 -4.77 10.52
CA ARG A 210 -2.92 -5.57 9.29
C ARG A 210 -1.45 -5.79 8.96
N LEU A 211 -1.11 -6.88 8.29
CA LEU A 211 0.26 -7.11 7.81
C LEU A 211 0.73 -5.99 6.88
N ALA A 212 2.01 -5.66 6.94
CA ALA A 212 2.59 -4.46 6.31
C ALA A 212 3.87 -4.72 5.50
N TYR A 213 4.10 -5.96 5.03
CA TYR A 213 5.23 -6.25 4.16
C TYR A 213 4.98 -5.77 2.74
N GLU A 214 3.75 -5.98 2.27
CA GLU A 214 3.30 -5.60 0.94
C GLU A 214 2.02 -4.77 1.01
N PHE A 215 1.89 -3.82 0.08
CA PHE A 215 0.67 -3.06 -0.16
C PHE A 215 0.48 -2.82 -1.65
N THR A 216 -0.74 -2.48 -2.06
CA THR A 216 -1.00 -2.21 -3.48
C THR A 216 -0.28 -0.95 -3.93
N ILE A 217 0.08 -0.89 -5.22
CA ILE A 217 0.68 0.30 -5.85
C ILE A 217 -0.17 1.54 -5.55
N ASN A 218 -1.50 1.44 -5.65
CA ASN A 218 -2.40 2.56 -5.36
C ASN A 218 -2.29 3.05 -3.91
N LYS A 219 -2.12 2.15 -2.93
CA LYS A 219 -1.91 2.51 -1.52
C LYS A 219 -0.52 3.06 -1.23
N SER A 220 0.44 2.85 -2.13
CA SER A 220 1.79 3.42 -2.01
C SER A 220 1.85 4.92 -2.35
N GLN A 221 0.81 5.46 -2.97
CA GLN A 221 0.75 6.87 -3.34
C GLN A 221 0.84 7.76 -2.09
N GLY A 222 1.90 8.56 -2.00
CA GLY A 222 2.17 9.43 -0.86
C GLY A 222 3.09 8.82 0.21
N ASN A 223 3.35 7.52 0.16
CA ASN A 223 4.39 6.89 0.96
C ASN A 223 5.75 7.07 0.28
N THR A 224 6.79 7.32 1.09
CA THR A 224 8.20 7.34 0.64
C THR A 224 8.84 6.02 1.06
N LEU A 225 9.49 5.35 0.12
CA LEU A 225 10.21 4.09 0.36
C LEU A 225 11.65 4.26 -0.13
N ASP A 226 12.60 3.80 0.66
CA ASP A 226 14.02 3.79 0.30
C ASP A 226 14.35 2.61 -0.60
N ILE A 227 13.72 1.45 -0.36
CA ILE A 227 13.94 0.20 -1.10
C ILE A 227 12.59 -0.42 -1.45
N VAL A 228 12.41 -0.71 -2.74
CA VAL A 228 11.12 -1.07 -3.32
C VAL A 228 11.23 -2.39 -4.08
N GLY A 229 10.36 -3.33 -3.72
CA GLY A 229 10.14 -4.55 -4.48
C GLY A 229 8.88 -4.41 -5.33
N GLY A 230 8.97 -4.58 -6.65
CA GLY A 230 7.80 -4.64 -7.52
C GLY A 230 7.41 -6.08 -7.82
N CYS A 231 6.24 -6.53 -7.36
CA CYS A 231 5.68 -7.82 -7.74
C CYS A 231 4.72 -7.64 -8.93
N LEU A 232 5.26 -7.76 -10.15
CA LEU A 232 4.54 -7.66 -11.42
C LEU A 232 4.29 -9.04 -12.04
N ARG A 233 3.93 -10.03 -11.23
CA ARG A 233 3.43 -11.32 -11.74
C ARG A 233 2.14 -11.14 -12.55
N ASN A 234 1.33 -10.18 -12.12
CA ASN A 234 0.21 -9.65 -12.86
C ASN A 234 0.61 -8.28 -13.43
N PRO A 235 0.24 -7.96 -14.69
CA PRO A 235 0.54 -6.66 -15.27
C PRO A 235 -0.22 -5.54 -14.56
N VAL A 236 0.34 -4.33 -14.57
CA VAL A 236 -0.40 -3.13 -14.18
C VAL A 236 -1.58 -2.91 -15.13
N PHE A 237 -2.66 -2.32 -14.61
CA PHE A 237 -3.94 -2.26 -15.33
C PHE A 237 -4.57 -0.87 -15.31
N THR A 238 -4.01 0.09 -14.57
CA THR A 238 -4.48 1.49 -14.60
C THR A 238 -3.36 2.46 -14.93
N HIS A 239 -3.76 3.65 -15.36
CA HIS A 239 -2.85 4.77 -15.59
C HIS A 239 -1.87 4.99 -14.45
N ASP A 240 -0.63 5.29 -14.80
CA ASP A 240 0.47 5.66 -13.90
C ASP A 240 0.91 4.60 -12.89
N GLN A 241 0.32 3.41 -12.84
CA GLN A 241 0.70 2.41 -11.83
C GLN A 241 2.17 2.03 -11.90
N LEU A 242 2.70 1.80 -13.10
CA LEU A 242 4.12 1.47 -13.27
C LEU A 242 4.99 2.65 -12.83
N TYR A 243 4.66 3.87 -13.27
CA TYR A 243 5.35 5.08 -12.83
C TYR A 243 5.29 5.27 -11.31
N ILE A 244 4.15 5.04 -10.66
CA ILE A 244 3.98 5.15 -9.21
C ILE A 244 4.91 4.17 -8.51
N LEU A 245 4.97 2.91 -8.95
CA LEU A 245 5.84 1.87 -8.40
C LEU A 245 7.31 2.27 -8.51
N LEU A 246 7.75 2.65 -9.71
CA LEU A 246 9.16 2.98 -9.97
C LEU A 246 9.59 4.29 -9.29
N SER A 247 8.70 5.27 -9.21
CA SER A 247 8.97 6.57 -8.56
C SER A 247 8.98 6.51 -7.03
N ARG A 248 8.64 5.36 -6.42
CA ARG A 248 8.68 5.23 -4.95
C ARG A 248 10.11 5.26 -4.40
N ALA A 249 11.08 4.72 -5.13
CA ALA A 249 12.48 4.71 -4.70
C ALA A 249 13.25 5.93 -5.22
N THR A 250 14.27 6.35 -4.46
CA THR A 250 15.11 7.50 -4.84
C THR A 250 16.21 7.16 -5.85
N SER A 251 16.57 5.88 -5.96
CA SER A 251 17.62 5.39 -6.86
C SER A 251 17.15 4.13 -7.55
N ARG A 252 17.57 3.96 -8.81
CA ARG A 252 17.32 2.77 -9.62
C ARG A 252 17.83 1.49 -8.96
N SER A 253 18.99 1.57 -8.30
CA SER A 253 19.64 0.45 -7.58
C SER A 253 18.79 -0.12 -6.44
N ASN A 254 17.85 0.67 -5.91
CA ASN A 254 17.02 0.29 -4.78
C ASN A 254 15.68 -0.32 -5.21
N ILE A 255 15.51 -0.57 -6.51
CA ILE A 255 14.31 -1.18 -7.07
C ILE A 255 14.66 -2.57 -7.55
N LYS A 256 13.86 -3.56 -7.15
CA LYS A 256 13.87 -4.89 -7.76
C LYS A 256 12.48 -5.31 -8.16
N VAL A 257 12.32 -5.70 -9.42
CA VAL A 257 11.04 -6.10 -10.00
C VAL A 257 11.07 -7.58 -10.33
N LEU A 258 10.08 -8.30 -9.82
CA LEU A 258 9.73 -9.65 -10.22
C LEU A 258 8.66 -9.56 -11.32
N THR A 259 8.92 -10.13 -12.49
CA THR A 259 7.99 -10.16 -13.63
C THR A 259 7.92 -11.57 -14.20
N THR A 260 6.76 -11.91 -14.77
CA THR A 260 6.50 -13.21 -15.42
C THR A 260 6.74 -13.18 -16.93
N ARG A 261 6.97 -11.99 -17.52
CA ARG A 261 7.15 -11.78 -18.97
C ARG A 261 8.59 -11.37 -19.28
N ASN A 262 9.58 -12.13 -18.79
CA ASN A 262 11.00 -11.83 -18.94
C ASN A 262 11.38 -10.43 -18.42
N ASN A 263 11.70 -9.48 -19.29
CA ASN A 263 12.08 -8.11 -18.95
C ASN A 263 11.00 -7.08 -19.34
N THR A 264 9.84 -7.51 -19.82
CA THR A 264 8.77 -6.59 -20.25
C THR A 264 7.61 -6.53 -19.26
N THR A 265 6.93 -5.40 -19.23
CA THR A 265 5.68 -5.22 -18.49
C THR A 265 4.80 -4.18 -19.19
N ARG A 266 3.49 -4.25 -18.97
CA ARG A 266 2.55 -3.28 -19.55
C ARG A 266 2.79 -1.89 -18.94
N ASN A 267 2.65 -0.83 -19.73
CA ASN A 267 2.66 0.54 -19.24
C ASN A 267 1.38 1.26 -19.71
N VAL A 268 0.40 1.38 -18.82
CA VAL A 268 -0.87 2.04 -19.14
C VAL A 268 -0.71 3.56 -18.95
N VAL A 269 -0.79 4.31 -20.04
CA VAL A 269 -0.68 5.78 -20.05
C VAL A 269 -1.82 6.37 -20.88
N TYR A 270 -2.67 7.18 -20.26
CA TYR A 270 -3.73 7.92 -20.96
C TYR A 270 -3.18 9.27 -21.44
N GLU A 271 -2.87 9.35 -22.73
CA GLU A 271 -2.20 10.51 -23.31
C GLU A 271 -3.09 11.77 -23.30
N GLU A 272 -4.41 11.59 -23.26
CA GLU A 272 -5.42 12.65 -23.18
C GLU A 272 -5.24 13.53 -21.94
N VAL A 273 -4.70 12.96 -20.86
CA VAL A 273 -4.42 13.68 -19.61
C VAL A 273 -3.40 14.80 -19.84
N PHE A 274 -2.40 14.58 -20.72
CA PHE A 274 -1.40 15.59 -21.06
C PHE A 274 -1.97 16.68 -21.99
N HIS A 275 -2.87 16.31 -22.89
CA HIS A 275 -3.51 17.24 -23.82
C HIS A 275 -4.50 18.19 -23.11
N MET A 276 -5.25 17.68 -22.13
CA MET A 276 -6.16 18.51 -21.34
C MET A 276 -5.41 19.55 -20.49
N ARG A 277 -4.23 19.20 -19.96
CA ARG A 277 -3.38 20.13 -19.20
C ARG A 277 -2.92 21.33 -20.03
N LYS A 278 -2.67 21.15 -21.33
CA LYS A 278 -2.28 22.25 -22.24
C LYS A 278 -3.45 23.19 -22.56
N ARG A 279 -4.71 22.78 -22.35
CA ARG A 279 -5.91 23.52 -22.76
C ARG A 279 -6.60 24.33 -21.65
N ASN A 280 -6.21 24.20 -20.38
CA ASN A 280 -6.79 24.97 -19.26
C ASN A 280 -8.33 24.91 -19.18
N GLN A 281 -8.96 23.82 -19.63
CA GLN A 281 -10.41 23.62 -19.52
C GLN A 281 -10.72 22.84 -18.23
N SER A 282 -11.17 23.57 -17.21
CA SER A 282 -11.34 23.07 -15.84
C SER A 282 -12.52 22.11 -15.65
N SER A 283 -13.53 22.12 -16.52
CA SER A 283 -14.73 21.28 -16.40
C SER A 283 -14.50 19.84 -16.84
N ASP A 284 -13.78 19.64 -17.94
CA ASP A 284 -13.57 18.30 -18.53
C ASP A 284 -12.51 17.52 -17.74
N PHE A 285 -11.55 18.22 -17.15
CA PHE A 285 -10.53 17.65 -16.27
C PHE A 285 -11.14 17.04 -14.99
N ILE A 286 -12.16 17.69 -14.41
CA ILE A 286 -12.87 17.17 -13.24
C ILE A 286 -13.70 15.94 -13.61
N ASN A 287 -14.34 15.93 -14.78
CA ASN A 287 -15.14 14.79 -15.24
C ASN A 287 -14.30 13.54 -15.52
N VAL A 288 -13.09 13.70 -16.07
CA VAL A 288 -12.17 12.57 -16.30
C VAL A 288 -11.54 12.07 -15.00
N ILE A 289 -11.15 12.95 -14.06
CA ILE A 289 -10.70 12.50 -12.74
C ILE A 289 -11.84 11.80 -11.99
N TRP A 290 -13.08 12.27 -12.12
CA TRP A 290 -14.25 11.60 -11.58
C TRP A 290 -14.44 10.21 -12.19
N LEU A 291 -14.29 10.05 -13.51
CA LEU A 291 -14.34 8.73 -14.18
C LEU A 291 -13.20 7.79 -13.73
N LEU A 292 -11.97 8.30 -13.60
CA LEU A 292 -10.80 7.51 -13.17
C LEU A 292 -10.86 7.10 -11.69
N THR A 293 -11.44 7.94 -10.83
CA THR A 293 -11.61 7.63 -9.39
C THR A 293 -12.83 6.74 -9.14
N SER A 294 -13.90 6.85 -9.96
CA SER A 294 -15.09 5.99 -9.89
C SER A 294 -14.80 4.53 -10.23
N ALA A 295 -13.81 4.26 -11.08
CA ALA A 295 -13.38 2.89 -11.42
C ALA A 295 -12.63 2.17 -10.29
N VAL A 296 -12.19 2.92 -9.25
CA VAL A 296 -11.35 2.40 -8.15
C VAL A 296 -12.09 2.42 -6.80
N LEU A 297 -13.23 3.10 -6.71
CA LEU A 297 -14.04 3.19 -5.50
C LEU A 297 -15.14 2.10 -5.45
N PRO A 298 -15.49 1.58 -4.26
CA PRO A 298 -16.59 0.63 -4.10
C PRO A 298 -17.92 1.21 -4.62
N MET A 299 -18.76 0.37 -5.24
CA MET A 299 -20.08 0.74 -5.81
C MET A 299 -21.00 1.55 -4.89
N SER A 300 -20.79 1.52 -3.56
CA SER A 300 -21.58 2.28 -2.57
C SER A 300 -21.30 3.79 -2.55
N TRP A 301 -20.31 4.30 -3.30
CA TRP A 301 -19.94 5.72 -3.35
C TRP A 301 -20.50 6.47 -4.57
N THR A 302 -21.49 5.90 -5.27
CA THR A 302 -22.04 6.41 -6.53
C THR A 302 -23.02 7.60 -6.38
N GLY A 303 -23.25 8.10 -5.18
CA GLY A 303 -24.10 9.26 -4.91
C GLY A 303 -23.37 10.61 -4.98
N LYS A 304 -23.99 11.63 -5.59
CA LYS A 304 -23.47 13.02 -5.59
C LYS A 304 -23.82 13.72 -4.26
N ASN A 305 -23.17 13.38 -3.16
CA ASN A 305 -23.30 14.17 -1.92
C ASN A 305 -22.18 15.22 -1.81
N ALA A 306 -22.51 16.43 -1.35
CA ALA A 306 -21.58 17.56 -1.27
C ALA A 306 -20.31 17.26 -0.43
N ARG A 307 -20.43 16.44 0.62
CA ARG A 307 -19.28 15.98 1.43
C ARG A 307 -18.37 15.00 0.70
N GLN A 308 -18.92 14.18 -0.21
CA GLN A 308 -18.12 13.32 -1.10
C GLN A 308 -17.44 14.15 -2.19
N ALA A 309 -18.11 15.20 -2.69
CA ALA A 309 -17.50 16.14 -3.63
C ALA A 309 -16.37 16.95 -2.98
N GLU A 310 -16.48 17.35 -1.71
CA GLU A 310 -15.40 17.98 -0.94
C GLU A 310 -14.25 17.02 -0.64
N PHE A 311 -14.53 15.76 -0.31
CA PHE A 311 -13.51 14.73 -0.10
C PHE A 311 -12.77 14.39 -1.41
N ILE A 312 -13.50 14.22 -2.51
CA ILE A 312 -12.93 14.03 -3.85
C ILE A 312 -12.17 15.29 -4.29
N SER A 313 -12.70 16.50 -4.05
CA SER A 313 -12.00 17.76 -4.32
C SER A 313 -10.72 17.90 -3.49
N SER A 314 -10.71 17.43 -2.24
CA SER A 314 -9.51 17.39 -1.39
C SER A 314 -8.51 16.33 -1.85
N MET A 315 -8.97 15.16 -2.30
CA MET A 315 -8.11 14.13 -2.93
C MET A 315 -7.58 14.60 -4.28
N VAL A 316 -8.36 15.34 -5.05
CA VAL A 316 -7.98 15.96 -6.33
C VAL A 316 -6.99 17.09 -6.11
N GLN A 317 -7.17 17.94 -5.08
CA GLN A 317 -6.18 18.93 -4.67
C GLN A 317 -4.88 18.28 -4.16
N LEU A 318 -4.97 17.11 -3.51
CA LEU A 318 -3.81 16.30 -3.12
C LEU A 318 -3.18 15.55 -4.31
N GLN A 319 -3.95 15.18 -5.33
CA GLN A 319 -3.49 14.59 -6.59
C GLN A 319 -2.91 15.64 -7.56
N LEU A 320 -3.29 16.92 -7.43
CA LEU A 320 -2.89 18.00 -8.34
C LEU A 320 -1.94 19.04 -7.74
N CYS A 321 -1.38 18.82 -6.54
CA CYS A 321 -0.26 19.65 -6.09
C CYS A 321 0.98 19.34 -6.98
N PRO A 322 1.55 20.33 -7.70
CA PRO A 322 2.22 20.14 -8.98
C PRO A 322 3.72 19.83 -8.85
N ILE A 323 4.25 19.17 -9.89
CA ILE A 323 5.69 19.01 -10.18
C ILE A 323 6.40 20.36 -10.41
N SER A 324 5.71 21.51 -10.50
CA SER A 324 6.34 22.84 -10.70
C SER A 324 6.08 23.94 -9.65
N SER A 325 5.12 23.84 -8.72
CA SER A 325 4.93 24.91 -7.71
C SER A 325 5.83 24.78 -6.47
N MET A 326 6.66 23.72 -6.39
CA MET A 326 7.76 23.66 -5.43
C MET A 326 9.04 24.35 -5.92
N VAL A 327 9.07 24.89 -7.16
CA VAL A 327 10.26 25.57 -7.72
C VAL A 327 10.15 27.11 -7.64
N SER A 328 8.97 27.68 -7.34
CA SER A 328 8.80 29.15 -7.26
C SER A 328 8.47 29.69 -5.86
N ARG A 329 8.55 28.85 -4.83
CA ARG A 329 8.60 29.29 -3.42
C ARG A 329 9.59 28.43 -2.66
N TRP A 330 10.86 28.54 -3.02
CA TRP A 330 12.06 28.65 -2.16
C TRP A 330 13.22 29.11 -3.04
#